data_AF-A0A8H4J2A6-F1
#
_entry.id   AF-A0A8H4J2A6-F1
#
_cell.length_a   1.000
_cell.length_b   1.000
_cell.length_c   1.000
_cell.angle_alpha   90.00
_cell.angle_beta   90.00
_cell.angle_gamma   90.00
#
_symmetry.space_group_name_H-M   'P 1'
#
loop_
_entity.id
_entity.type
_entity.pdbx_description
1 polymer ?
#
loop_
_entity_poly.entity_id
_entity_poly.type
_entity_poly.pdbx_seq_one_letter_code
_entity_poly.pdbx_strand_id
1 'polypeptide(L)'
;MSAGKLSVESNAIPTFSPPYTTTTHTFSDVTLTAIAYRVTRASIEALVPSALTLAAEPLVTSTFVHYGMSSVGRYAEFVQSVEVAYGGETYNHPLILLLDNEAAIFAGREVFGYPKVFGRTVIEHATGTRLVRGRAERPLGREVVGFEFVPEPPVVREFVPSSMQLEAKEVWLGRGCVSFPRTSAFDPWVNVEVLRYEGAFYASGVSAKLINPTETFPF
;
A
#
# COMPACT_ATOMS: atom_id res chain seq x y z
N MET A 1 -38.23 -3.68 -32.40
CA MET A 1 -37.14 -3.44 -31.42
C MET A 1 -35.82 -3.61 -32.17
N SER A 2 -34.87 -2.67 -32.04
CA SER A 2 -33.52 -2.81 -32.62
C SER A 2 -32.52 -3.17 -31.52
N ALA A 3 -31.61 -4.10 -31.79
CA ALA A 3 -30.54 -4.46 -30.85
C ALA A 3 -29.54 -3.30 -30.67
N GLY A 4 -28.92 -3.23 -29.49
CA GLY A 4 -27.77 -2.35 -29.24
C GLY A 4 -26.54 -2.77 -30.04
N LYS A 5 -25.56 -1.86 -30.19
CA LYS A 5 -24.35 -2.06 -31.02
C LYS A 5 -23.05 -2.23 -30.23
N LEU A 6 -23.11 -2.24 -28.89
CA LEU A 6 -21.92 -2.35 -28.04
C LEU A 6 -21.33 -3.76 -28.18
N SER A 7 -20.06 -3.85 -28.59
CA SER A 7 -19.33 -5.11 -28.56
C SER A 7 -19.04 -5.51 -27.12
N VAL A 8 -19.20 -6.79 -26.82
CA VAL A 8 -18.80 -7.36 -25.52
C VAL A 8 -17.37 -7.88 -25.69
N GLU A 9 -16.43 -7.19 -25.06
CA GLU A 9 -15.02 -7.60 -24.96
C GLU A 9 -14.69 -7.92 -23.50
N SER A 10 -13.64 -8.70 -23.25
CA SER A 10 -13.15 -9.03 -21.90
C SER A 10 -12.38 -7.85 -21.27
N ASN A 11 -13.04 -6.69 -21.19
CA ASN A 11 -12.51 -5.45 -20.62
C ASN A 11 -13.30 -5.03 -19.38
N ALA A 12 -12.73 -4.08 -18.62
CA ALA A 12 -13.40 -3.49 -17.47
C ALA A 12 -14.76 -2.88 -17.84
N ILE A 13 -15.72 -2.97 -16.91
CA ILE A 13 -17.06 -2.40 -17.09
C ILE A 13 -17.14 -1.00 -16.47
N PRO A 14 -17.96 -0.08 -17.03
CA PRO A 14 -18.77 -0.24 -18.24
C PRO A 14 -17.92 -0.20 -19.52
N THR A 15 -18.19 -1.08 -20.48
CA THR A 15 -17.35 -1.25 -21.69
C THR A 15 -17.25 0.01 -22.54
N PHE A 16 -18.23 0.92 -22.49
CA PHE A 16 -18.20 2.20 -23.23
C PHE A 16 -17.41 3.30 -22.52
N SER A 17 -17.02 3.10 -21.25
CA SER A 17 -16.26 4.05 -20.44
C SER A 17 -15.53 3.31 -19.32
N PRO A 18 -14.58 2.41 -19.63
CA PRO A 18 -13.90 1.60 -18.63
C PRO A 18 -13.12 2.51 -17.67
N PRO A 19 -13.12 2.23 -16.36
CA PRO A 19 -12.47 3.09 -15.37
C PRO A 19 -10.93 3.01 -15.39
N TYR A 20 -10.36 1.97 -15.99
CA TYR A 20 -8.92 1.77 -16.10
C TYR A 20 -8.56 1.03 -17.40
N THR A 21 -7.28 1.09 -17.78
CA THR A 21 -6.73 0.33 -18.90
C THR A 21 -6.08 -0.96 -18.42
N THR A 22 -6.06 -2.01 -19.25
CA THR A 22 -5.42 -3.31 -18.95
C THR A 22 -3.93 -3.35 -19.29
N THR A 23 -3.35 -2.21 -19.64
CA THR A 23 -1.93 -2.05 -19.97
C THR A 23 -1.07 -1.96 -18.70
N THR A 24 0.23 -2.23 -18.81
CA THR A 24 1.20 -2.02 -17.72
C THR A 24 1.05 -0.64 -17.08
N HIS A 25 0.83 -0.60 -15.76
CA HIS A 25 0.75 0.65 -15.01
C HIS A 25 2.17 1.16 -14.68
N THR A 26 2.45 2.38 -15.09
CA THR A 26 3.69 3.10 -14.79
C THR A 26 3.44 4.19 -13.77
N PHE A 27 4.44 4.44 -12.93
CA PHE A 27 4.41 5.46 -11.90
C PHE A 27 5.72 6.23 -11.91
N SER A 28 5.63 7.54 -11.78
CA SER A 28 6.78 8.44 -11.71
C SER A 28 6.65 9.44 -10.58
N ASP A 29 7.79 9.98 -10.15
CA ASP A 29 7.87 10.95 -9.06
C ASP A 29 7.16 10.44 -7.80
N VAL A 30 7.36 9.15 -7.50
CA VAL A 30 6.80 8.52 -6.32
C VAL A 30 7.65 8.89 -5.12
N THR A 31 6.99 9.30 -4.05
CA THR A 31 7.59 9.40 -2.72
C THR A 31 6.89 8.44 -1.79
N LEU A 32 7.63 7.83 -0.87
CA LEU A 32 7.02 6.95 0.12
C LEU A 32 7.76 6.98 1.45
N THR A 33 7.00 6.83 2.53
CA THR A 33 7.52 6.54 3.87
C THR A 33 7.03 5.17 4.28
N ALA A 34 7.94 4.26 4.60
CA ALA A 34 7.62 2.93 5.12
C ALA A 34 8.15 2.78 6.55
N ILE A 35 7.33 2.23 7.42
CA ILE A 35 7.64 2.00 8.84
C ILE A 35 7.36 0.53 9.14
N ALA A 36 8.41 -0.21 9.50
CA ALA A 36 8.36 -1.62 9.82
C ALA A 36 8.39 -1.82 11.34
N TYR A 37 7.47 -2.65 11.85
CA TYR A 37 7.30 -2.90 13.28
C TYR A 37 6.79 -4.32 13.52
N ARG A 38 7.15 -4.88 14.69
CA ARG A 38 6.68 -6.18 15.14
C ARG A 38 5.39 -6.03 15.92
N VAL A 39 4.47 -6.98 15.72
CA VAL A 39 3.18 -7.00 16.42
C VAL A 39 2.97 -8.31 17.17
N THR A 40 2.02 -8.34 18.11
CA THR A 40 1.55 -9.62 18.64
C THR A 40 0.80 -10.39 17.56
N ARG A 41 1.09 -11.68 17.39
CA ARG A 41 0.43 -12.53 16.40
C ARG A 41 -1.10 -12.53 16.56
N ALA A 42 -1.59 -12.55 17.80
CA ALA A 42 -3.01 -12.53 18.13
C ALA A 42 -3.73 -11.28 17.59
N SER A 43 -3.03 -10.16 17.42
CA SER A 43 -3.63 -8.92 16.89
C SER A 43 -3.87 -8.94 15.38
N ILE A 44 -3.28 -9.89 14.64
CA ILE A 44 -3.30 -9.89 13.16
C ILE A 44 -3.65 -11.23 12.51
N GLU A 45 -3.52 -12.36 13.22
CA GLU A 45 -3.70 -13.68 12.61
C GLU A 45 -5.09 -13.94 12.01
N ALA A 46 -6.13 -13.30 12.56
CA ALA A 46 -7.49 -13.38 12.01
C ALA A 46 -7.65 -12.66 10.65
N LEU A 47 -6.67 -11.85 10.25
CA LEU A 47 -6.67 -11.09 8.99
C LEU A 47 -5.89 -11.80 7.88
N VAL A 48 -5.18 -12.88 8.20
CA VAL A 48 -4.28 -13.57 7.28
C VAL A 48 -4.88 -14.93 6.90
N PRO A 49 -4.96 -15.26 5.60
CA PRO A 49 -5.45 -16.56 5.15
C PRO A 49 -4.70 -17.73 5.80
N SER A 50 -5.42 -18.79 6.17
CA SER A 50 -4.85 -19.96 6.87
C SER A 50 -3.80 -20.74 6.06
N ALA A 51 -3.73 -20.51 4.74
CA ALA A 51 -2.71 -21.09 3.88
C ALA A 51 -1.34 -20.40 4.02
N LEU A 52 -1.29 -19.20 4.62
CA LEU A 52 -0.07 -18.42 4.80
C LEU A 52 0.45 -18.58 6.22
N THR A 53 1.77 -18.71 6.37
CA THR A 53 2.41 -18.90 7.68
C THR A 53 2.90 -17.57 8.24
N LEU A 54 2.50 -17.27 9.49
CA LEU A 54 2.99 -16.12 10.25
C LEU A 54 4.10 -16.50 11.21
N ALA A 55 5.07 -15.59 11.38
CA ALA A 55 6.06 -15.68 12.46
C ALA A 55 5.41 -15.53 13.85
N ALA A 56 6.13 -15.88 14.92
CA ALA A 56 5.67 -15.70 16.29
C ALA A 56 5.43 -14.21 16.63
N GLU A 57 6.30 -13.34 16.13
CA GLU A 57 6.15 -11.88 16.13
C GLU A 57 6.13 -11.40 14.68
N PRO A 58 4.95 -11.31 14.03
CA PRO A 58 4.87 -10.92 12.63
C PRO A 58 5.48 -9.53 12.38
N LEU A 59 6.19 -9.38 11.26
CA LEU A 59 6.66 -8.08 10.79
C LEU A 59 5.55 -7.42 9.97
N VAL A 60 5.09 -6.26 10.41
CA VAL A 60 4.12 -5.43 9.70
C VAL A 60 4.82 -4.19 9.18
N THR A 61 4.49 -3.82 7.94
CA THR A 61 4.95 -2.56 7.35
C THR A 61 3.75 -1.68 7.03
N SER A 62 3.77 -0.46 7.54
CA SER A 62 2.86 0.62 7.15
C SER A 62 3.58 1.56 6.19
N THR A 63 3.04 1.70 4.99
CA THR A 63 3.63 2.51 3.93
C THR A 63 2.65 3.60 3.50
N PHE A 64 3.11 4.84 3.49
CA PHE A 64 2.40 5.99 2.94
C PHE A 64 3.08 6.37 1.64
N VAL A 65 2.36 6.28 0.54
CA VAL A 65 2.88 6.51 -0.81
C VAL A 65 2.16 7.72 -1.40
N HIS A 66 2.92 8.64 -1.98
CA HIS A 66 2.40 9.66 -2.87
C HIS A 66 2.87 9.36 -4.30
N TYR A 67 1.92 9.10 -5.18
CA TYR A 67 2.18 8.85 -6.59
C TYR A 67 2.13 10.18 -7.37
N GLY A 68 3.30 10.64 -7.81
CA GLY A 68 3.45 11.89 -8.56
C GLY A 68 2.71 11.90 -9.89
N MET A 69 2.87 10.88 -10.74
CA MET A 69 1.99 10.65 -11.89
C MET A 69 1.89 9.16 -12.19
N SER A 70 0.73 8.73 -12.65
CA SER A 70 0.51 7.35 -13.09
C SER A 70 -0.45 7.27 -14.27
N SER A 71 -0.59 6.08 -14.84
CA SER A 71 -1.62 5.78 -15.85
C SER A 71 -3.07 6.04 -15.40
N VAL A 72 -3.31 6.15 -14.09
CA VAL A 72 -4.64 6.43 -13.50
C VAL A 72 -4.68 7.79 -12.79
N GLY A 73 -3.69 8.66 -13.07
CA GLY A 73 -3.57 9.99 -12.46
C GLY A 73 -2.78 10.00 -11.16
N ARG A 74 -2.88 11.12 -10.42
CA ARG A 74 -2.17 11.35 -9.15
C ARG A 74 -3.01 10.89 -7.98
N TYR A 75 -2.39 10.29 -6.97
CA TYR A 75 -3.07 9.92 -5.73
C TYR A 75 -2.08 9.62 -4.61
N ALA A 76 -2.58 9.61 -3.38
CA ALA A 76 -1.85 9.09 -2.23
C ALA A 76 -2.52 7.81 -1.73
N GLU A 77 -1.72 6.93 -1.15
CA GLU A 77 -2.16 5.61 -0.70
C GLU A 77 -1.49 5.27 0.63
N PHE A 78 -2.28 4.72 1.55
CA PHE A 78 -1.75 4.02 2.71
C PHE A 78 -1.85 2.52 2.46
N VAL A 79 -0.78 1.79 2.74
CA VAL A 79 -0.69 0.33 2.63
C VAL A 79 -0.29 -0.23 3.98
N GLN A 80 -1.00 -1.25 4.46
CA GLN A 80 -0.53 -2.08 5.56
C GLN A 80 -0.34 -3.50 5.04
N SER A 81 0.84 -4.06 5.23
CA SER A 81 1.17 -5.43 4.84
C SER A 81 1.87 -6.17 5.97
N VAL A 82 1.72 -7.49 5.99
CA VAL A 82 2.40 -8.38 6.93
C VAL A 82 3.27 -9.38 6.19
N GLU A 83 4.47 -9.63 6.71
CA GLU A 83 5.35 -10.66 6.20
C GLU A 83 4.79 -12.05 6.52
N VAL A 84 4.71 -12.90 5.51
CA VAL A 84 4.21 -14.28 5.59
C VAL A 84 5.13 -15.23 4.82
N ALA A 85 5.11 -16.51 5.19
CA ALA A 85 5.77 -17.56 4.43
C ALA A 85 4.74 -18.42 3.69
N TYR A 86 5.03 -18.77 2.44
CA TYR A 86 4.26 -19.70 1.62
C TYR A 86 5.21 -20.52 0.75
N GLY A 87 5.07 -21.85 0.75
CA GLY A 87 5.94 -22.72 -0.05
C GLY A 87 7.44 -22.62 0.28
N GLY A 88 7.81 -22.18 1.49
CA GLY A 88 9.20 -21.96 1.91
C GLY A 88 9.78 -20.59 1.56
N GLU A 89 9.03 -19.77 0.82
CA GLU A 89 9.43 -18.41 0.41
C GLU A 89 8.69 -17.35 1.23
N THR A 90 9.33 -16.19 1.40
CA THR A 90 8.77 -15.06 2.17
C THR A 90 8.10 -14.05 1.23
N TYR A 91 6.90 -13.61 1.60
CA TYR A 91 6.10 -12.63 0.85
C TYR A 91 5.53 -11.55 1.76
N ASN A 92 5.15 -10.42 1.18
CA ASN A 92 4.34 -9.40 1.84
C ASN A 92 2.87 -9.58 1.48
N HIS A 93 2.04 -9.97 2.44
CA HIS A 93 0.61 -10.06 2.29
C HIS A 93 -0.05 -8.71 2.62
N PRO A 94 -0.67 -8.02 1.65
CA PRO A 94 -1.37 -6.76 1.92
C PRO A 94 -2.66 -7.03 2.71
N LEU A 95 -2.84 -6.32 3.82
CA LEU A 95 -4.05 -6.38 4.64
C LEU A 95 -5.09 -5.37 4.14
N ILE A 96 -4.63 -4.15 3.85
CA ILE A 96 -5.48 -3.05 3.41
C ILE A 96 -4.67 -2.04 2.59
N LEU A 97 -5.33 -1.45 1.60
CA LEU A 97 -4.85 -0.27 0.89
C LEU A 97 -5.94 0.81 0.91
N LEU A 98 -5.60 2.02 1.36
CA LEU A 98 -6.52 3.15 1.52
C LEU A 98 -6.12 4.31 0.61
N LEU A 99 -7.01 4.66 -0.31
CA LEU A 99 -6.79 5.71 -1.32
C LEU A 99 -8.12 6.27 -1.82
N ASP A 100 -8.07 7.42 -2.48
CA ASP A 100 -9.23 8.16 -3.00
C ASP A 100 -9.30 8.19 -4.54
N ASN A 101 -8.49 7.37 -5.22
CA ASN A 101 -8.49 7.24 -6.67
C ASN A 101 -9.25 5.99 -7.12
N GLU A 102 -10.45 6.20 -7.67
CA GLU A 102 -11.37 5.15 -8.08
C GLU A 102 -10.78 4.21 -9.15
N ALA A 103 -10.12 4.76 -10.18
CA ALA A 103 -9.48 3.97 -11.22
C ALA A 103 -8.39 3.04 -10.66
N ALA A 104 -7.58 3.55 -9.71
CA ALA A 104 -6.58 2.75 -9.01
C ALA A 104 -7.19 1.68 -8.09
N ILE A 105 -8.32 1.98 -7.45
CA ILE A 105 -9.08 1.02 -6.63
C ILE A 105 -9.58 -0.11 -7.51
N PHE A 106 -10.29 0.20 -8.60
CA PHE A 106 -10.86 -0.81 -9.49
C PHE A 106 -9.78 -1.65 -10.16
N ALA A 107 -8.76 -1.01 -10.76
CA ALA A 107 -7.66 -1.74 -11.38
C ALA A 107 -6.96 -2.68 -10.38
N GLY A 108 -6.64 -2.17 -9.19
CA GLY A 108 -5.97 -2.96 -8.16
C GLY A 108 -6.79 -4.16 -7.67
N ARG A 109 -8.11 -4.02 -7.56
CA ARG A 109 -9.01 -5.09 -7.11
C ARG A 109 -9.27 -6.12 -8.20
N GLU A 110 -9.61 -5.65 -9.40
CA GLU A 110 -10.09 -6.49 -10.50
C GLU A 110 -8.96 -7.19 -11.24
N VAL A 111 -7.79 -6.56 -11.36
CA VAL A 111 -6.63 -7.11 -12.08
C VAL A 111 -5.67 -7.83 -11.14
N PHE A 112 -5.41 -7.28 -9.95
CA PHE A 112 -4.35 -7.75 -9.06
C PHE A 112 -4.85 -8.37 -7.75
N GLY A 113 -6.14 -8.25 -7.42
CA GLY A 113 -6.70 -8.77 -6.18
C GLY A 113 -6.29 -8.00 -4.92
N TYR A 114 -5.76 -6.77 -5.05
CA TYR A 114 -5.38 -5.96 -3.88
C TYR A 114 -6.62 -5.55 -3.05
N PRO A 115 -6.55 -5.58 -1.71
CA PRO A 115 -7.64 -5.18 -0.82
C PRO A 115 -7.77 -3.65 -0.72
N LYS A 116 -7.88 -2.97 -1.87
CA LYS A 116 -8.07 -1.52 -1.94
C LYS A 116 -9.48 -1.15 -1.52
N VAL A 117 -9.61 -0.12 -0.70
CA VAL A 117 -10.89 0.50 -0.31
C VAL A 117 -10.77 2.02 -0.33
N PHE A 118 -11.91 2.68 -0.51
CA PHE A 118 -11.96 4.14 -0.53
C PHE A 118 -11.66 4.75 0.85
N GLY A 119 -10.73 5.69 0.89
CA GLY A 119 -10.36 6.46 2.07
C GLY A 119 -9.51 7.65 1.65
N ARG A 120 -9.27 8.61 2.53
CA ARG A 120 -8.42 9.76 2.19
C ARG A 120 -7.07 9.63 2.86
N THR A 121 -6.02 9.63 2.07
CA THR A 121 -4.63 9.66 2.57
C THR A 121 -4.02 11.02 2.27
N VAL A 122 -3.39 11.62 3.28
CA VAL A 122 -2.73 12.92 3.15
C VAL A 122 -1.32 12.82 3.72
N ILE A 123 -0.34 13.25 2.95
CA ILE A 123 1.06 13.41 3.38
C ILE A 123 1.35 14.91 3.39
N GLU A 124 1.88 15.40 4.51
CA GLU A 124 2.12 16.82 4.74
C GLU A 124 3.61 17.08 4.99
N HIS A 125 4.15 18.01 4.23
CA HIS A 125 5.51 18.53 4.40
C HIS A 125 5.40 19.96 4.95
N ALA A 126 6.00 20.23 6.10
CA ALA A 126 5.99 21.54 6.73
C ALA A 126 7.37 22.20 6.67
N THR A 127 7.42 23.48 6.28
CA THR A 127 8.66 24.28 6.34
C THR A 127 9.01 24.63 7.79
N GLY A 128 10.29 24.64 8.14
CA GLY A 128 10.78 25.01 9.48
C GLY A 128 10.93 23.84 10.47
N THR A 129 10.60 22.62 10.04
CA THR A 129 10.87 21.37 10.77
C THR A 129 11.33 20.29 9.79
N ARG A 130 12.03 19.26 10.29
CA ARG A 130 12.37 18.06 9.51
C ARG A 130 11.26 17.00 9.55
N LEU A 131 10.19 17.24 10.30
CA LEU A 131 9.08 16.31 10.47
C LEU A 131 8.30 16.16 9.16
N VAL A 132 8.19 14.91 8.69
CA VAL A 132 7.19 14.49 7.70
C VAL A 132 6.08 13.79 8.46
N ARG A 133 4.84 14.15 8.17
CA ARG A 133 3.68 13.51 8.79
C ARG A 133 2.64 13.16 7.73
N GLY A 134 1.77 12.23 8.08
CA GLY A 134 0.60 11.96 7.26
C GLY A 134 -0.44 11.18 8.01
N ARG A 135 -1.61 11.06 7.40
CA ARG A 135 -2.77 10.39 7.98
C ARG A 135 -3.60 9.72 6.89
N ALA A 136 -4.32 8.67 7.27
CA ALA A 136 -5.40 8.12 6.47
C ALA A 136 -6.72 8.15 7.24
N GLU A 137 -7.80 8.46 6.51
CA GLU A 137 -9.15 8.62 7.03
C GLU A 137 -10.12 7.61 6.39
N ARG A 138 -10.90 6.91 7.22
CA ARG A 138 -11.97 6.02 6.79
C ARG A 138 -13.07 5.89 7.87
N PRO A 139 -14.35 6.23 7.57
CA PRO A 139 -14.77 7.06 6.44
C PRO A 139 -14.12 8.47 6.50
N LEU A 140 -14.38 9.30 5.49
CA LEU A 140 -13.86 10.68 5.44
C LEU A 140 -14.16 11.44 6.75
N GLY A 141 -13.17 12.14 7.28
CA GLY A 141 -13.26 12.84 8.56
C GLY A 141 -12.99 11.98 9.80
N ARG A 142 -12.78 10.67 9.65
CA ARG A 142 -12.38 9.76 10.74
C ARG A 142 -10.97 9.24 10.49
N GLU A 143 -9.99 9.83 11.17
CA GLU A 143 -8.62 9.33 11.17
C GLU A 143 -8.54 7.92 11.76
N VAL A 144 -7.90 7.02 11.03
CA VAL A 144 -7.70 5.60 11.39
C VAL A 144 -6.23 5.25 11.57
N VAL A 145 -5.32 5.98 10.91
CA VAL A 145 -3.88 5.84 11.10
C VAL A 145 -3.18 7.18 10.82
N GLY A 146 -2.16 7.48 11.62
CA GLY A 146 -1.23 8.59 11.40
C GLY A 146 0.21 8.10 11.47
N PHE A 147 1.12 8.82 10.81
CA PHE A 147 2.56 8.60 10.94
C PHE A 147 3.33 9.89 11.17
N GLU A 148 4.47 9.73 11.84
CA GLU A 148 5.51 10.74 11.95
C GLU A 148 6.84 10.12 11.55
N PHE A 149 7.61 10.86 10.75
CA PHE A 149 8.94 10.46 10.30
C PHE A 149 9.91 11.63 10.42
N VAL A 150 11.08 11.36 10.99
CA VAL A 150 12.18 12.32 11.09
C VAL A 150 13.39 11.75 10.34
N PRO A 151 13.81 12.36 9.21
CA PRO A 151 14.92 11.87 8.41
C PRO A 151 16.27 12.06 9.10
N GLU A 152 17.14 11.09 8.88
CA GLU A 152 18.59 11.11 9.11
C GLU A 152 19.32 11.17 7.75
N PRO A 153 20.63 11.48 7.67
CA PRO A 153 21.33 11.59 6.39
C PRO A 153 21.08 10.40 5.45
N PRO A 154 21.04 10.63 4.12
CA PRO A 154 20.63 9.61 3.18
C PRO A 154 21.64 8.47 3.15
N VAL A 155 21.13 7.24 3.02
CA VAL A 155 21.95 6.03 2.97
C VAL A 155 21.51 5.27 1.74
N VAL A 156 22.20 5.44 0.62
CA VAL A 156 21.90 4.67 -0.60
C VAL A 156 22.29 3.21 -0.37
N ARG A 157 21.30 2.32 -0.37
CA ARG A 157 21.47 0.87 -0.49
C ARG A 157 20.42 0.33 -1.46
N GLU A 158 20.89 -0.30 -2.53
CA GLU A 158 20.07 -0.94 -3.55
C GLU A 158 19.17 -2.01 -2.92
N PHE A 159 17.89 -2.06 -3.32
CA PHE A 159 16.90 -3.03 -2.85
C PHE A 159 16.13 -3.63 -4.03
N VAL A 160 16.24 -4.94 -4.27
CA VAL A 160 15.47 -5.77 -5.23
C VAL A 160 15.53 -7.25 -4.74
N PRO A 161 14.47 -8.12 -4.76
CA PRO A 161 13.26 -8.15 -5.63
C PRO A 161 11.87 -8.52 -4.99
N SER A 162 10.76 -8.10 -5.66
CA SER A 162 9.71 -8.96 -6.32
C SER A 162 8.34 -8.24 -6.54
N SER A 163 7.63 -8.64 -7.62
CA SER A 163 6.39 -8.17 -8.33
C SER A 163 6.09 -6.66 -8.55
N MET A 164 6.79 -5.72 -7.91
CA MET A 164 6.83 -4.30 -8.31
C MET A 164 8.28 -3.85 -8.41
N GLN A 165 8.71 -3.38 -9.59
CA GLN A 165 10.07 -2.89 -9.80
C GLN A 165 10.15 -1.43 -9.39
N LEU A 166 10.91 -1.13 -8.33
CA LEU A 166 11.13 0.23 -7.81
C LEU A 166 12.57 0.66 -8.07
N GLU A 167 12.76 1.84 -8.64
CA GLU A 167 14.06 2.51 -8.76
C GLU A 167 13.96 3.88 -8.09
N ALA A 168 14.76 4.10 -7.04
CA ALA A 168 14.72 5.29 -6.20
C ALA A 168 15.92 6.21 -6.48
N LYS A 169 15.70 7.53 -6.56
CA LYS A 169 16.80 8.51 -6.67
C LYS A 169 17.49 8.72 -5.33
N GLU A 170 16.71 8.76 -4.25
CA GLU A 170 17.21 8.98 -2.91
C GLU A 170 16.47 8.13 -1.89
N VAL A 171 17.21 7.61 -0.91
CA VAL A 171 16.68 6.88 0.24
C VAL A 171 17.26 7.46 1.52
N TRP A 172 16.37 7.80 2.44
CA TRP A 172 16.66 8.41 3.73
C TRP A 172 16.19 7.45 4.82
N LEU A 173 17.11 7.00 5.66
CA LEU A 173 16.74 6.28 6.88
C LEU A 173 16.29 7.28 7.93
N GLY A 174 15.53 6.82 8.91
CA GLY A 174 15.15 7.67 10.02
C GLY A 174 14.37 6.94 11.08
N ARG A 175 13.92 7.71 12.06
CA ARG A 175 12.97 7.23 13.06
C ARG A 175 11.56 7.48 12.56
N GLY A 176 10.75 6.43 12.58
CA GLY A 176 9.34 6.48 12.24
C GLY A 176 8.50 5.84 13.33
N CYS A 177 7.31 6.38 13.56
CA CYS A 177 6.28 5.74 14.36
C CYS A 177 4.94 5.81 13.66
N VAL A 178 4.08 4.83 13.96
CA VAL A 178 2.68 4.83 13.52
C VAL A 178 1.77 4.87 14.74
N SER A 179 0.67 5.58 14.62
CA SER A 179 -0.36 5.65 15.66
C SER A 179 -1.70 5.21 15.06
N PHE A 180 -2.33 4.25 15.72
CA PHE A 180 -3.70 3.82 15.45
C PHE A 180 -4.59 4.38 16.58
N PRO A 181 -5.12 5.61 16.44
CA PRO A 181 -5.74 6.33 17.55
C PRO A 181 -7.06 5.71 18.03
N ARG A 182 -7.56 4.67 17.35
CA ARG A 182 -8.85 4.05 17.60
C ARG A 182 -8.78 2.56 17.32
N THR A 183 -9.57 1.81 18.08
CA THR A 183 -9.93 0.45 17.70
C THR A 183 -11.19 0.44 16.83
N SER A 184 -11.35 -0.59 16.00
CA SER A 184 -12.53 -0.76 15.14
C SER A 184 -12.88 -2.22 14.97
N ALA A 185 -14.15 -2.57 15.19
CA ALA A 185 -14.68 -3.88 14.81
C ALA A 185 -14.91 -4.01 13.29
N PHE A 186 -15.11 -2.88 12.60
CA PHE A 186 -15.35 -2.83 11.15
C PHE A 186 -14.04 -2.80 10.34
N ASP A 187 -12.98 -2.26 10.94
CA ASP A 187 -11.66 -2.13 10.34
C ASP A 187 -10.63 -2.81 11.27
N PRO A 188 -10.69 -4.14 11.46
CA PRO A 188 -9.91 -4.83 12.49
C PRO A 188 -8.38 -4.72 12.29
N TRP A 189 -7.93 -4.35 11.10
CA TRP A 189 -6.53 -4.04 10.76
C TRP A 189 -5.96 -2.83 11.53
N VAL A 190 -6.79 -1.97 12.13
CA VAL A 190 -6.32 -0.90 13.02
C VAL A 190 -6.03 -1.38 14.45
N ASN A 191 -6.45 -2.59 14.83
CA ASN A 191 -6.31 -3.11 16.20
C ASN A 191 -4.96 -3.78 16.43
N VAL A 192 -3.93 -3.40 15.69
CA VAL A 192 -2.58 -3.97 15.81
C VAL A 192 -1.92 -3.54 17.11
N GLU A 193 -1.31 -4.51 17.80
CA GLU A 193 -0.57 -4.26 19.03
C GLU A 193 0.92 -4.24 18.72
N VAL A 194 1.49 -3.04 18.60
CA VAL A 194 2.90 -2.85 18.28
C VAL A 194 3.78 -3.21 19.48
N LEU A 195 4.69 -4.17 19.28
CA LEU A 195 5.68 -4.59 20.26
C LEU A 195 6.93 -3.71 20.21
N ARG A 196 7.46 -3.48 19.01
CA ARG A 196 8.65 -2.65 18.77
C ARG A 196 8.76 -2.23 17.30
N TYR A 197 9.50 -1.15 17.05
CA TYR A 197 9.83 -0.69 15.71
C TYR A 197 11.17 -1.29 15.26
N GLU A 198 11.21 -1.81 14.03
CA GLU A 198 12.39 -2.43 13.43
C GLU A 198 13.14 -1.46 12.50
N GLY A 199 12.41 -0.54 11.86
CA GLY A 199 13.04 0.49 11.01
C GLY A 199 12.04 1.36 10.28
N ALA A 200 12.52 2.48 9.74
CA ALA A 200 11.74 3.33 8.85
C ALA A 200 12.63 3.96 7.78
N PHE A 201 12.05 4.17 6.60
CA PHE A 201 12.72 4.89 5.53
C PHE A 201 11.76 5.77 4.73
N TYR A 202 12.31 6.82 4.14
CA TYR A 202 11.69 7.66 3.13
C TYR A 202 12.44 7.49 1.81
N ALA A 203 11.72 7.29 0.72
CA ALA A 203 12.29 7.28 -0.63
C ALA A 203 11.63 8.34 -1.50
N SER A 204 12.40 8.94 -2.40
CA SER A 204 11.89 9.97 -3.32
C SER A 204 12.44 9.82 -4.73
N GLY A 205 11.73 10.45 -5.67
CA GLY A 205 12.03 10.36 -7.09
C GLY A 205 11.91 8.93 -7.62
N VAL A 206 11.07 8.11 -6.98
CA VAL A 206 10.93 6.70 -7.30
C VAL A 206 10.18 6.56 -8.62
N SER A 207 10.68 5.73 -9.53
CA SER A 207 9.92 5.20 -10.66
C SER A 207 9.52 3.77 -10.39
N ALA A 208 8.27 3.44 -10.69
CA ALA A 208 7.74 2.10 -10.49
C ALA A 208 7.07 1.54 -11.75
N LYS A 209 7.18 0.23 -11.94
CA LYS A 209 6.38 -0.53 -12.90
C LYS A 209 5.68 -1.67 -12.17
N LEU A 210 4.35 -1.69 -12.29
CA LEU A 210 3.55 -2.81 -11.79
C LEU A 210 3.40 -3.83 -12.91
N ILE A 211 3.93 -5.02 -12.69
CA ILE A 211 3.92 -6.11 -13.66
C ILE A 211 2.69 -6.98 -13.38
N ASN A 212 1.97 -7.37 -14.43
CA ASN A 212 0.80 -8.24 -14.30
C ASN A 212 1.18 -9.55 -13.60
N PRO A 213 0.31 -10.08 -12.72
CA PRO A 213 0.58 -11.35 -12.06
C PRO A 213 0.72 -12.46 -13.11
N THR A 214 1.83 -13.18 -13.08
CA THR A 214 2.11 -14.30 -14.01
C THR A 214 1.77 -15.66 -13.42
N GLU A 215 1.58 -15.72 -12.11
CA GLU A 215 1.31 -16.94 -11.36
C GLU A 215 0.18 -16.72 -10.36
N THR A 216 -0.67 -17.71 -10.21
CA THR A 216 -1.70 -17.79 -9.17
C THR A 216 -1.46 -19.04 -8.35
N PHE A 217 -1.42 -18.91 -7.03
CA PHE A 217 -1.29 -20.06 -6.15
C PHE A 217 -2.68 -20.63 -5.84
N PRO A 218 -2.93 -21.92 -6.10
CA PRO A 218 -4.19 -22.55 -5.71
C PRO A 218 -4.25 -22.65 -4.19
N PHE A 219 -5.40 -22.27 -3.62
CA PHE A 219 -5.76 -22.51 -2.23
C PHE A 219 -6.97 -23.43 -2.18
#